data_AF-A0A4Y2FBS1-F1
#
_entry.id   AF-A0A4Y2FBS1-F1
#
_cell.length_a   1.000
_cell.length_b   1.000
_cell.length_c   1.000
_cell.angle_alpha   90.00
_cell.angle_beta   90.00
_cell.angle_gamma   90.00
#
_symmetry.space_group_name_H-M   'P 1'
#
loop_
_entity.id
_entity.type
_entity.pdbx_description
1 polymer ?
#
loop_
_entity_poly.entity_id
_entity_poly.type
_entity_poly.pdbx_seq_one_letter_code
_entity_poly.pdbx_strand_id
1 'polypeptide(L)' 'MTQHRINTGNHPPIKQYPRRLPLAKKEEAERLVKDMVDKGIIEESSGPWASPIVL' A
#
# COMPACT_ATOMS: atom_id res chain seq x y z
N MET A 1 18.88 -14.89 2.15
CA MET A 1 17.60 -14.22 1.93
C MET A 1 16.80 -14.31 3.21
N THR A 2 16.25 -13.21 3.71
CA THR A 2 15.50 -13.18 4.96
C THR A 2 14.07 -12.77 4.64
N GLN A 3 13.09 -13.58 5.04
CA GLN A 3 11.68 -13.30 4.82
C GLN A 3 11.05 -12.82 6.13
N HIS A 4 10.41 -11.65 6.10
CA HIS A 4 9.59 -11.18 7.22
C HIS A 4 8.22 -11.87 7.17
N ARG A 5 7.73 -12.33 8.32
CA ARG A 5 6.40 -12.95 8.45
C ARG A 5 5.52 -12.11 9.36
N ILE A 6 4.34 -11.77 8.87
CA ILE A 6 3.28 -11.11 9.65
C ILE A 6 2.34 -12.20 10.20
N ASN A 7 2.17 -12.29 11.52
CA ASN A 7 1.23 -13.22 12.15
C ASN A 7 -0.08 -12.51 12.51
N THR A 8 -1.14 -12.77 11.74
CA THR A 8 -2.47 -12.19 11.97
C THR A 8 -3.36 -13.05 12.88
N GLY A 9 -2.92 -14.24 13.30
CA GLY A 9 -3.73 -15.19 14.06
C GLY A 9 -5.08 -15.46 13.38
N ASN A 10 -6.16 -15.35 14.15
CA ASN A 10 -7.54 -15.50 13.67
C ASN A 10 -8.23 -14.16 13.35
N HIS A 11 -7.47 -13.07 13.24
CA HIS A 11 -8.05 -11.76 12.99
C HIS A 11 -8.56 -11.66 11.53
N PRO A 12 -9.79 -11.19 11.30
CA PRO A 12 -10.32 -11.01 9.95
C PRO A 12 -9.60 -9.87 9.20
N PRO A 13 -9.60 -9.86 7.86
CA PRO A 13 -9.06 -8.75 7.10
C PRO A 13 -9.67 -7.39 7.44
N ILE A 14 -8.82 -6.38 7.53
CA ILE A 14 -9.23 -4.99 7.66
C ILE A 14 -9.05 -4.30 6.31
N LYS A 15 -10.17 -3.85 5.73
CA LYS A 15 -10.19 -3.08 4.48
C LYS A 15 -10.59 -1.63 4.75
N GLN A 16 -9.60 -0.77 4.93
CA GLN A 16 -9.83 0.65 5.16
C GLN A 16 -9.99 1.39 3.82
N TYR A 17 -10.91 2.36 3.78
CA TYR A 17 -11.10 3.20 2.60
C TYR A 17 -9.90 4.15 2.40
N PRO A 18 -9.46 4.40 1.14
CA PRO A 18 -8.37 5.33 0.87
C PRO A 18 -8.67 6.74 1.36
N ARG A 19 -7.67 7.43 1.92
CA ARG A 19 -7.82 8.86 2.26
C ARG A 19 -7.73 9.71 0.99
N ARG A 20 -8.56 10.74 0.91
CA ARG A 20 -8.51 11.71 -0.19
C ARG A 20 -7.24 12.55 -0.05
N LEU A 21 -6.38 12.50 -1.06
CA LEU A 21 -5.22 13.38 -1.16
C LEU A 21 -5.60 14.74 -1.75
N PRO A 22 -4.97 15.84 -1.29
CA PRO A 22 -5.06 17.13 -1.96
C PRO A 22 -4.64 17.00 -3.43
N LEU A 23 -5.28 17.77 -4.32
CA LEU A 23 -4.98 17.69 -5.76
C LEU A 23 -3.50 17.91 -6.06
N ALA A 24 -2.87 18.88 -5.39
CA ALA A 24 -1.45 19.20 -5.53
C ALA A 24 -0.49 18.06 -5.12
N LYS A 25 -1.00 16.99 -4.50
CA LYS A 25 -0.21 15.86 -4.01
C LYS A 25 -0.51 14.55 -4.76
N LYS A 26 -1.50 14.52 -5.65
CA LYS A 26 -1.88 13.29 -6.37
C LYS A 26 -0.78 12.78 -7.30
N GLU A 27 -0.24 13.67 -8.14
CA GLU A 27 0.84 13.34 -9.08
C GLU A 27 2.11 12.86 -8.35
N GLU A 28 2.41 13.46 -7.20
CA GLU A 28 3.50 13.03 -6.32
C GLU A 28 3.29 11.61 -5.82
N ALA A 29 2.08 11.29 -5.34
CA ALA A 29 1.72 9.96 -4.86
C ALA A 29 1.91 8.91 -5.96
N GLU A 30 1.37 9.18 -7.15
CA GLU A 30 1.44 8.28 -8.30
C GLU A 30 2.89 8.05 -8.74
N ARG A 31 3.73 9.09 -8.73
CA ARG A 31 5.16 8.96 -9.04
C ARG A 31 5.90 8.10 -8.02
N LEU A 32 5.65 8.30 -6.72
CA LEU A 32 6.29 7.51 -5.66
C LEU A 32 5.87 6.03 -5.73
N VAL A 33 4.58 5.75 -5.99
CA VAL A 33 4.09 4.38 -6.18
C VAL A 33 4.76 3.74 -7.38
N LYS A 34 4.82 4.42 -8.52
CA LYS A 34 5.47 3.91 -9.73
C LYS A 34 6.96 3.60 -9.49
N ASP A 35 7.69 4.50 -8.85
CA ASP A 35 9.11 4.31 -8.53
C ASP A 35 9.33 3.08 -7.63
N MET A 36 8.46 2.84 -6.64
CA MET A 36 8.54 1.64 -5.78
C MET A 36 8.22 0.34 -6.55
N VAL A 37 7.28 0.37 -7.50
CA VAL A 37 7.01 -0.76 -8.40
C VAL A 37 8.20 -1.02 -9.32
N ASP A 38 8.75 0.00 -9.96
CA ASP A 38 9.91 -0.11 -10.86
C ASP A 38 11.15 -0.67 -10.13
N LYS A 39 11.31 -0.35 -8.84
CA LYS A 39 12.37 -0.88 -7.98
C LYS A 39 12.09 -2.28 -7.42
N GLY A 40 10.92 -2.86 -7.66
CA GLY A 40 10.51 -4.16 -7.13
C GLY A 40 10.32 -4.18 -5.62
N ILE A 41 10.04 -3.03 -4.99
CA ILE A 41 9.79 -2.92 -3.55
C ILE A 41 8.34 -3.31 -3.22
N ILE A 42 7.40 -2.99 -4.12
CA ILE A 42 5.97 -3.31 -4.01
C ILE A 42 5.45 -3.92 -5.31
N GLU A 43 4.30 -4.59 -5.24
CA GLU A 43 3.59 -5.19 -6.37
C GLU A 43 2.08 -4.91 -6.30
N GLU A 44 1.39 -5.06 -7.42
CA GLU A 44 -0.07 -5.00 -7.44
C GLU A 44 -0.67 -6.16 -6.62
N SER A 45 -1.74 -5.88 -5.88
CA SER A 45 -2.42 -6.90 -5.08
C SER A 45 -3.94 -6.75 -5.13
N SER A 46 -4.64 -7.88 -5.03
CA SER A 46 -6.10 -7.97 -4.99
C SER A 46 -6.62 -8.50 -3.65
N GLY A 47 -5.82 -8.34 -2.58
CA GLY A 47 -6.10 -8.89 -1.25
C GLY A 47 -7.26 -8.21 -0.50
N PRO A 48 -7.81 -8.88 0.53
CA PRO A 48 -8.88 -8.33 1.35
C PRO A 48 -8.39 -7.28 2.38
N TRP A 49 -7.09 -7.04 2.46
CA TRP A 49 -6.46 -6.06 3.36
C TRP A 49 -6.15 -4.77 2.63
N ALA A 50 -6.45 -3.62 3.24
CA ALA A 50 -6.07 -2.32 2.71
C ALA A 50 -5.87 -1.31 3.84
N SER A 51 -4.78 -0.56 3.77
CA SER A 51 -4.47 0.56 4.68
C SER A 51 -4.30 1.84 3.87
N PRO A 52 -4.84 2.99 4.31
CA PRO A 52 -4.75 4.23 3.56
C PRO A 52 -3.34 4.82 3.63
N ILE A 53 -2.90 5.44 2.53
CA ILE A 53 -1.64 6.17 2.49
C ILE A 53 -1.81 7.64 2.90
N VAL A 54 -0.68 8.26 3.27
CA VAL A 54 -0.54 9.70 3.53
C VAL A 54 0.73 10.20 2.84
N LEU A 55 0.79 11.49 2.53
CA LEU A 55 1.92 12.18 1.91
C LEU A 55 2.34 13.40 2.72
#